data_AF-A0A8H2K1D8-F1
#
_entry.id   AF-A0A8H2K1D8-F1
#
_cell.length_a   1.000
_cell.length_b   1.000
_cell.length_c   1.000
_cell.angle_alpha   90.00
_cell.angle_beta   90.00
_cell.angle_gamma   90.00
#
_symmetry.space_group_name_H-M   'P 1'
#
loop_
_entity.id
_entity.type
_entity.pdbx_description
1 polymer ?
#
loop_
_entity_poly.entity_id
_entity_poly.type
_entity_poly.pdbx_seq_one_letter_code
_entity_poly.pdbx_strand_id
1 'polypeptide(L)'
;MGTLFQEMELNSMNELKTKHLAVSSGVMLAAFTASLPLWAAESPLGNQDTAVHQSTPLPENIAGSPVQQNKASTAAPSLPVLFPVEDEWKFTLKNAYIDRNFERSDLKDTGSWSQSASLFYKSRMIDTPLEIAGLPVKIGADASVQYAVRLSSDKHVADTVLPFDPVTQTQARDFLKYGATLKLGYDRTLLSLGELWLDLPVTAVDASRQLLTSYWGANLKSQLTDQLNLEIGHITKVSPRNEEDFRKFSFTSNGITEFSDGLNYIDLRYQIMPNLKAEYYFGNLENLYNKHYLGLDHTWKQPEFSVNSRFKYFNAQDTGNNFDIDAQNVGLLETLKIKNHSFGIGYQQIIGESAYPLPDGFLPETYFINWNTTGFFKQDEKSYHFIYGYDFKDHVPGLNTTLKYVYGNDFKTADGRENKESESNIIVNYAFQQPALKGVALQYILINYDVKYGNDFTENRFFVNYTKKF
;
A
#
# COMPACT_ATOMS: atom_id res chain seq x y z
N MET A 1 -10.71 52.46 30.95
CA MET A 1 -9.59 52.49 31.91
C MET A 1 -9.31 51.05 32.30
N GLY A 2 -8.21 50.40 31.95
CA GLY A 2 -6.97 50.83 31.34
C GLY A 2 -5.91 49.78 31.73
N THR A 3 -5.41 49.08 30.70
CA THR A 3 -4.01 48.63 30.47
C THR A 3 -3.29 47.78 31.53
N LEU A 4 -2.90 46.53 31.23
CA LEU A 4 -1.78 46.06 30.35
C LEU A 4 -0.38 46.31 30.97
N PHE A 5 0.41 45.24 31.19
CA PHE A 5 1.69 44.87 30.52
C PHE A 5 2.81 45.93 30.71
N GLN A 6 4.07 45.65 31.05
CA GLN A 6 5.12 44.82 30.43
C GLN A 6 6.44 45.20 31.15
N GLU A 7 7.41 44.33 31.42
CA GLU A 7 8.74 44.20 30.76
C GLU A 7 9.67 43.50 31.77
N MET A 8 10.47 42.45 31.49
CA MET A 8 11.62 42.26 30.57
C MET A 8 12.98 42.37 31.30
N GLU A 9 13.85 41.40 30.98
CA GLU A 9 15.34 41.40 31.05
C GLU A 9 16.13 40.78 32.24
N LEU A 10 16.85 39.70 31.86
CA LEU A 10 18.28 39.41 32.04
C LEU A 10 19.00 39.75 33.36
N ASN A 11 19.45 38.71 34.08
CA ASN A 11 20.88 38.51 34.39
C ASN A 11 21.14 37.22 35.20
N SER A 12 21.91 36.29 34.64
CA SER A 12 23.21 35.87 35.20
C SER A 12 23.75 34.64 34.45
N MET A 13 24.84 34.88 33.72
CA MET A 13 25.73 33.87 33.16
C MET A 13 26.77 33.43 34.21
N ASN A 14 27.28 32.21 33.97
CA ASN A 14 28.60 31.65 34.31
C ASN A 14 28.74 30.80 35.57
N GLU A 15 28.83 29.48 35.35
CA GLU A 15 30.03 28.65 35.55
C GLU A 15 29.86 27.34 34.72
N LEU A 16 30.55 27.15 33.57
CA LEU A 16 31.81 26.39 33.38
C LEU A 16 31.70 24.92 33.87
N LYS A 17 31.88 23.83 33.10
CA LYS A 17 32.75 23.53 31.94
C LYS A 17 32.36 22.19 31.27
N THR A 18 32.30 22.20 29.93
CA THR A 18 32.86 21.25 28.94
C THR A 18 33.02 19.75 29.25
N LYS A 19 32.31 18.92 28.48
CA LYS A 19 32.91 17.78 27.73
C LYS A 19 32.30 17.69 26.33
N HIS A 20 33.17 17.80 25.33
CA HIS A 20 32.89 17.55 23.92
C HIS A 20 32.49 16.08 23.70
N LEU A 21 31.43 15.85 22.93
CA LEU A 21 31.32 14.66 22.09
C LEU A 21 30.95 15.12 20.68
N ALA A 22 31.94 15.06 19.80
CA ALA A 22 31.73 15.12 18.37
C ALA A 22 30.98 13.85 17.94
N VAL A 23 29.76 13.99 17.42
CA VAL A 23 29.12 12.90 16.69
C VAL A 23 29.52 13.09 15.22
N SER A 24 30.45 12.25 14.82
CA SER A 24 30.95 12.11 13.46
C SER A 24 29.82 11.78 12.49
N SER A 25 29.70 12.58 11.44
CA SER A 25 29.09 12.23 10.17
C SER A 25 29.82 11.02 9.59
N GLY A 26 29.30 9.83 9.84
CA GLY A 26 29.79 8.56 9.30
C GLY A 26 28.85 8.05 8.22
N VAL A 27 28.91 8.65 7.02
CA VAL A 27 28.35 8.05 5.81
C VAL A 27 29.22 6.85 5.45
N MET A 28 28.69 5.64 5.62
CA MET A 28 29.37 4.41 5.22
C MET A 28 29.21 4.23 3.69
N LEU A 29 30.05 4.94 2.93
CA LEU A 29 30.22 4.72 1.49
C LEU A 29 31.31 3.64 1.32
N ALA A 30 30.92 2.37 1.34
CA ALA A 30 31.83 1.28 1.01
C ALA A 30 31.98 1.19 -0.52
N ALA A 31 33.16 1.58 -1.00
CA ALA A 31 33.57 1.48 -2.39
C ALA A 31 33.81 0.00 -2.79
N PHE A 32 33.07 -0.49 -3.78
CA PHE A 32 33.52 -1.62 -4.59
C PHE A 32 34.25 -1.07 -5.80
N THR A 33 35.59 -1.17 -5.79
CA THR A 33 36.41 -1.06 -7.00
C THR A 33 36.74 -2.48 -7.45
N ALA A 34 36.14 -2.89 -8.58
CA ALA A 34 36.54 -4.09 -9.30
C ALA A 34 36.74 -3.72 -10.77
N SER A 35 38.01 -3.66 -11.14
CA SER A 35 38.54 -3.47 -12.49
C SER A 35 38.36 -4.71 -13.34
N LEU A 36 37.67 -4.61 -14.48
CA LEU A 36 37.74 -5.58 -15.60
C LEU A 36 37.56 -4.85 -16.95
N PRO A 37 38.09 -5.41 -18.07
CA PRO A 37 38.69 -4.62 -19.16
C PRO A 37 37.74 -4.24 -20.31
N LEU A 38 38.13 -3.16 -21.00
CA LEU A 38 37.64 -2.66 -22.29
C LEU A 38 37.65 -3.74 -23.38
N TRP A 39 36.50 -4.03 -23.99
CA TRP A 39 36.40 -4.47 -25.39
C TRP A 39 35.38 -3.60 -26.13
N ALA A 40 35.86 -2.94 -27.18
CA ALA A 40 35.09 -2.10 -28.09
C ALA A 40 34.50 -2.95 -29.23
N ALA A 41 33.27 -2.64 -29.65
CA ALA A 41 32.77 -2.95 -30.98
C ALA A 41 31.64 -1.98 -31.36
N GLU A 42 31.72 -1.49 -32.60
CA GLU A 42 30.95 -0.41 -33.21
C GLU A 42 29.53 -0.84 -33.66
N SER A 43 28.69 0.18 -33.85
CA SER A 43 27.30 0.18 -34.37
C SER A 43 27.19 -0.21 -35.87
N PRO A 44 25.97 -0.41 -36.47
CA PRO A 44 25.11 0.74 -36.84
C PRO A 44 23.56 0.53 -36.87
N LEU A 45 22.87 1.65 -36.60
CA LEU A 45 21.60 2.23 -37.12
C LEU A 45 20.55 1.39 -37.90
N GLY A 46 19.27 1.63 -37.55
CA GLY A 46 18.19 1.88 -38.52
C GLY A 46 16.83 1.20 -38.28
N ASN A 47 15.84 1.93 -37.74
CA ASN A 47 14.58 2.33 -38.41
C ASN A 47 13.43 2.68 -37.44
N GLN A 48 12.67 3.70 -37.86
CA GLN A 48 11.49 4.24 -37.22
C GLN A 48 10.29 3.31 -37.38
N ASP A 49 9.40 3.31 -36.38
CA ASP A 49 7.95 3.19 -36.63
C ASP A 49 7.12 3.71 -35.44
N THR A 50 6.03 4.37 -35.83
CA THR A 50 5.03 5.12 -35.06
C THR A 50 4.01 4.21 -34.36
N ALA A 51 3.66 4.47 -33.08
CA ALA A 51 2.39 4.04 -32.49
C ALA A 51 2.04 4.74 -31.16
N VAL A 52 1.01 5.59 -31.24
CA VAL A 52 -0.18 5.79 -30.37
C VAL A 52 -0.04 5.63 -28.84
N HIS A 53 -0.39 6.73 -28.16
CA HIS A 53 -0.50 6.93 -26.71
C HIS A 53 -1.37 5.88 -25.97
N GLN A 54 -0.90 5.44 -24.80
CA GLN A 54 -1.67 4.66 -23.82
C GLN A 54 -1.91 5.49 -22.55
N SER A 55 -3.16 5.52 -22.09
CA SER A 55 -3.65 6.11 -20.84
C SER A 55 -3.31 5.23 -19.62
N THR A 56 -3.09 5.89 -18.49
CA THR A 56 -2.50 5.39 -17.23
C THR A 56 -3.42 4.53 -16.36
N PRO A 57 -2.88 3.56 -15.57
CA PRO A 57 -3.64 2.75 -14.61
C PRO A 57 -3.82 3.39 -13.22
N LEU A 58 -4.85 2.92 -12.51
CA LEU A 58 -5.05 3.06 -11.05
C LEU A 58 -3.84 2.51 -10.27
N PRO A 59 -3.58 3.03 -9.06
CA PRO A 59 -2.29 2.87 -8.39
C PRO A 59 -1.92 1.40 -8.14
N GLU A 60 -0.75 1.04 -8.67
CA GLU A 60 -0.06 -0.22 -8.44
C GLU A 60 0.60 -0.19 -7.06
N ASN A 61 -0.09 -0.65 -6.04
CA ASN A 61 0.58 -1.20 -4.87
C ASN A 61 -0.22 -2.38 -4.33
N ILE A 62 0.51 -3.48 -4.11
CA ILE A 62 0.09 -4.81 -3.66
C ILE A 62 -0.40 -5.74 -4.78
N ALA A 63 0.30 -6.88 -4.85
CA ALA A 63 0.27 -7.95 -5.87
C ALA A 63 1.11 -7.66 -7.11
N GLY A 64 2.13 -8.49 -7.33
CA GLY A 64 3.06 -8.39 -8.46
C GLY A 64 2.32 -8.39 -9.79
N SER A 65 2.40 -7.28 -10.50
CA SER A 65 2.01 -7.17 -11.92
C SER A 65 3.17 -7.62 -12.82
N PRO A 66 2.87 -8.08 -14.04
CA PRO A 66 3.87 -8.50 -15.01
C PRO A 66 4.67 -7.29 -15.48
N VAL A 67 5.94 -7.51 -15.74
CA VAL A 67 6.88 -6.55 -16.33
C VAL A 67 6.27 -5.96 -17.60
N GLN A 68 5.74 -4.74 -17.51
CA GLN A 68 5.59 -3.89 -18.68
C GLN A 68 7.00 -3.45 -19.11
N GLN A 69 7.29 -3.66 -20.40
CA GLN A 69 8.50 -3.12 -21.03
C GLN A 69 8.49 -1.60 -20.93
N ASN A 70 9.21 -1.04 -19.96
CA ASN A 70 9.55 0.37 -19.97
C ASN A 70 10.61 0.60 -21.06
N LYS A 71 10.15 0.92 -22.27
CA LYS A 71 10.96 1.75 -23.17
C LYS A 71 11.29 3.04 -22.42
N ALA A 72 12.56 3.42 -22.42
CA ALA A 72 13.04 4.65 -21.80
C ALA A 72 12.23 5.86 -22.32
N SER A 73 11.26 6.31 -21.53
CA SER A 73 10.54 7.54 -21.76
C SER A 73 11.18 8.61 -20.88
N THR A 74 11.74 9.63 -21.50
CA THR A 74 12.19 10.89 -20.88
C THR A 74 11.01 11.83 -20.59
N ALA A 75 9.76 11.34 -20.57
CA ALA A 75 8.62 12.17 -20.24
C ALA A 75 8.57 12.45 -18.73
N ALA A 76 8.23 13.70 -18.40
CA ALA A 76 7.79 14.09 -17.06
C ALA A 76 6.73 13.10 -16.54
N PRO A 77 6.65 12.86 -15.22
CA PRO A 77 5.63 11.96 -14.67
C PRO A 77 4.24 12.42 -15.16
N SER A 78 3.60 11.61 -16.00
CA SER A 78 2.24 11.85 -16.46
C SER A 78 1.32 11.68 -15.25
N LEU A 79 0.79 12.79 -14.75
CA LEU A 79 -0.16 12.83 -13.66
C LEU A 79 -1.42 12.02 -14.02
N PRO A 80 -2.13 11.45 -13.03
CA PRO A 80 -3.35 10.71 -13.29
C PRO A 80 -4.35 11.61 -14.03
N VAL A 81 -4.88 11.09 -15.13
CA VAL A 81 -5.95 11.77 -15.88
C VAL A 81 -7.17 11.83 -14.96
N LEU A 82 -7.46 13.01 -14.40
CA LEU A 82 -8.62 13.22 -13.52
C LEU A 82 -9.94 12.94 -14.24
N PHE A 83 -9.99 13.15 -15.56
CA PHE A 83 -11.20 12.94 -16.37
C PHE A 83 -10.96 11.92 -17.49
N PRO A 84 -11.41 10.67 -17.31
CA PRO A 84 -11.42 9.70 -18.39
C PRO A 84 -12.18 10.23 -19.61
N VAL A 85 -11.59 10.07 -20.80
CA VAL A 85 -12.19 10.49 -22.09
C VAL A 85 -13.02 9.39 -22.72
N GLU A 86 -12.75 8.14 -22.36
CA GLU A 86 -13.47 6.94 -22.80
C GLU A 86 -13.99 6.18 -21.59
N ASP A 87 -15.02 5.37 -21.81
CA ASP A 87 -15.51 4.44 -20.81
C ASP A 87 -14.48 3.32 -20.61
N GLU A 88 -14.26 2.91 -19.38
CA GLU A 88 -13.35 1.82 -19.04
C GLU A 88 -14.12 0.67 -18.40
N TRP A 89 -14.05 -0.52 -19.01
CA TRP A 89 -14.52 -1.75 -18.39
C TRP A 89 -13.33 -2.62 -17.99
N LYS A 90 -13.40 -3.20 -16.79
CA LYS A 90 -12.45 -4.21 -16.31
C LYS A 90 -13.22 -5.42 -15.84
N PHE A 91 -13.03 -6.55 -16.52
CA PHE A 91 -13.54 -7.85 -16.10
C PHE A 91 -12.40 -8.71 -15.55
N THR A 92 -12.61 -9.34 -14.40
CA THR A 92 -11.62 -10.21 -13.77
C THR A 92 -12.21 -11.54 -13.32
N LEU A 93 -11.44 -12.61 -13.47
CA LEU A 93 -11.67 -13.89 -12.78
C LEU A 93 -10.47 -14.15 -11.86
N LYS A 94 -10.72 -14.65 -10.64
CA LYS A 94 -9.67 -15.08 -9.73
C LYS A 94 -10.02 -16.43 -9.09
N ASN A 95 -9.24 -17.45 -9.42
CA ASN A 95 -9.19 -18.68 -8.64
C ASN A 95 -8.15 -18.49 -7.54
N ALA A 96 -8.53 -18.60 -6.27
CA ALA A 96 -7.66 -18.37 -5.13
C ALA A 96 -7.67 -19.58 -4.20
N TYR A 97 -6.52 -20.21 -4.04
CA TYR A 97 -6.24 -21.19 -3.00
C TYR A 97 -5.33 -20.55 -1.95
N ILE A 98 -5.77 -20.51 -0.70
CA ILE A 98 -5.01 -19.95 0.41
C ILE A 98 -5.12 -20.93 1.58
N ASP A 99 -3.99 -21.31 2.15
CA ASP A 99 -3.90 -22.16 3.34
C ASP A 99 -2.85 -21.60 4.30
N ARG A 100 -3.19 -21.51 5.59
CA ARG A 100 -2.23 -21.20 6.65
C ARG A 100 -2.21 -22.36 7.62
N ASN A 101 -1.06 -23.01 7.71
CA ASN A 101 -0.83 -24.17 8.55
C ASN A 101 0.04 -23.75 9.73
N PHE A 102 -0.44 -24.00 10.94
CA PHE A 102 0.31 -23.69 12.15
C PHE A 102 1.18 -24.89 12.55
N GLU A 103 2.40 -24.64 13.00
CA GLU A 103 3.31 -25.72 13.47
C GLU A 103 2.76 -26.41 14.73
N ARG A 104 1.96 -25.68 15.50
CA ARG A 104 1.28 -26.19 16.69
C ARG A 104 0.03 -26.98 16.33
N SER A 105 -0.01 -28.26 16.69
CA SER A 105 -1.13 -29.17 16.42
C SER A 105 -2.43 -28.85 17.16
N ASP A 106 -2.39 -27.99 18.19
CA ASP A 106 -3.58 -27.56 18.94
C ASP A 106 -4.29 -26.35 18.32
N LEU A 107 -3.68 -25.72 17.31
CA LEU A 107 -4.28 -24.64 16.54
C LEU A 107 -4.94 -25.20 15.27
N LYS A 108 -6.07 -24.60 14.87
CA LYS A 108 -6.73 -24.96 13.62
C LYS A 108 -6.06 -24.25 12.45
N ASP A 109 -5.65 -25.02 11.45
CA ASP A 109 -5.24 -24.48 10.15
C ASP A 109 -6.40 -23.74 9.50
N THR A 110 -6.11 -22.60 8.87
CA THR A 110 -7.12 -21.75 8.23
C THR A 110 -6.95 -21.74 6.72
N GLY A 111 -7.88 -21.12 5.99
CA GLY A 111 -7.81 -21.00 4.55
C GLY A 111 -9.06 -21.46 3.81
N SER A 112 -9.08 -21.21 2.51
CA SER A 112 -10.15 -21.63 1.60
C SER A 112 -9.64 -21.75 0.16
N TRP A 113 -10.38 -22.52 -0.64
CA TRP A 113 -10.29 -22.49 -2.10
C TRP A 113 -11.56 -21.85 -2.64
N SER A 114 -11.43 -20.82 -3.48
CA SER A 114 -12.57 -20.07 -4.01
C SER A 114 -12.35 -19.60 -5.45
N GLN A 115 -13.46 -19.35 -6.15
CA GLN A 115 -13.50 -18.77 -7.49
C GLN A 115 -14.31 -17.47 -7.47
N SER A 116 -13.81 -16.41 -8.08
CA SER A 116 -14.56 -15.16 -8.26
C SER A 116 -14.69 -14.70 -9.70
N ALA A 117 -15.69 -13.85 -9.92
CA ALA A 117 -15.86 -13.03 -11.10
C ALA A 117 -16.25 -11.61 -10.67
N SER A 118 -15.59 -10.61 -11.25
CA SER A 118 -15.84 -9.20 -10.94
C SER A 118 -15.89 -8.35 -12.20
N LEU A 119 -16.72 -7.32 -12.18
CA LEU A 119 -16.85 -6.32 -13.22
C LEU A 119 -16.75 -4.93 -12.60
N PHE A 120 -15.91 -4.09 -13.17
CA PHE A 120 -15.73 -2.69 -12.78
C PHE A 120 -15.97 -1.83 -14.00
N TYR A 121 -16.72 -0.76 -13.81
CA TYR A 121 -17.07 0.23 -14.83
C TYR A 121 -16.66 1.61 -14.34
N LYS A 122 -15.98 2.36 -15.20
CA LYS A 122 -15.71 3.79 -14.99
C LYS A 122 -16.15 4.56 -16.22
N SER A 123 -17.14 5.43 -16.09
CA SER A 123 -17.58 6.21 -17.23
C SER A 123 -16.54 7.26 -17.61
N ARG A 124 -16.52 7.61 -18.89
CA ARG A 124 -16.01 8.92 -19.33
C ARG A 124 -16.77 10.05 -18.63
N MET A 125 -16.12 11.21 -18.53
CA MET A 125 -16.78 12.41 -18.03
C MET A 125 -17.52 13.11 -19.18
N ILE A 126 -18.78 13.47 -18.95
CA ILE A 126 -19.66 14.12 -19.94
C ILE A 126 -19.80 15.59 -19.59
N ASP A 127 -19.56 16.46 -20.57
CA ASP A 127 -19.78 17.90 -20.42
C ASP A 127 -21.26 18.19 -20.24
N THR A 128 -21.58 18.97 -19.22
CA THR A 128 -22.93 19.48 -19.00
C THR A 128 -23.11 20.82 -19.71
N PRO A 129 -24.35 21.29 -19.93
CA PRO A 129 -24.59 22.65 -20.41
C PRO A 129 -24.15 23.77 -19.46
N LEU A 130 -23.74 23.44 -18.22
CA LEU A 130 -23.28 24.42 -17.25
C LEU A 130 -21.81 24.74 -17.48
N GLU A 131 -21.52 25.98 -17.82
CA GLU A 131 -20.17 26.51 -17.96
C GLU A 131 -19.90 27.59 -16.91
N ILE A 132 -18.71 27.53 -16.31
CA ILE A 132 -18.20 28.54 -15.38
C ILE A 132 -16.85 28.98 -15.91
N ALA A 133 -16.66 30.28 -16.11
CA ALA A 133 -15.43 30.86 -16.66
C ALA A 133 -14.96 30.21 -17.99
N GLY A 134 -15.90 29.78 -18.84
CA GLY A 134 -15.61 29.15 -20.13
C GLY A 134 -15.16 27.69 -20.05
N LEU A 135 -15.28 27.05 -18.88
CA LEU A 135 -14.99 25.63 -18.68
C LEU A 135 -16.27 24.88 -18.30
N PRO A 136 -16.53 23.70 -18.89
CA PRO A 136 -17.72 22.93 -18.60
C PRO A 136 -17.62 22.25 -17.24
N VAL A 137 -18.72 22.24 -16.51
CA VAL A 137 -18.93 21.26 -15.43
C VAL A 137 -19.19 19.91 -16.08
N LYS A 138 -18.54 18.87 -15.59
CA LYS A 138 -18.63 17.49 -16.10
C LYS A 138 -19.31 16.56 -15.11
N ILE A 139 -20.01 15.55 -15.61
CA ILE A 139 -20.65 14.50 -14.80
C ILE A 139 -20.22 13.12 -15.29
N GLY A 140 -20.12 12.15 -14.37
CA GLY A 140 -19.86 10.76 -14.68
C GLY A 140 -20.34 9.83 -13.57
N ALA A 141 -20.23 8.53 -13.80
CA ALA A 141 -20.55 7.51 -12.81
C ALA A 141 -19.59 6.31 -12.92
N ASP A 142 -19.28 5.72 -11.77
CA ASP A 142 -18.57 4.45 -11.68
C ASP A 142 -19.48 3.41 -11.02
N ALA A 143 -19.24 2.13 -11.30
CA ALA A 143 -19.94 1.02 -10.67
C ALA A 143 -19.05 -0.22 -10.56
N SER A 144 -19.31 -1.05 -9.55
CA SER A 144 -18.61 -2.32 -9.36
C SER A 144 -19.55 -3.43 -8.91
N VAL A 145 -19.22 -4.65 -9.30
CA VAL A 145 -19.80 -5.88 -8.75
C VAL A 145 -18.71 -6.95 -8.66
N GLN A 146 -18.69 -7.68 -7.56
CA GLN A 146 -17.71 -8.73 -7.29
C GLN A 146 -18.43 -9.89 -6.62
N TYR A 147 -18.26 -11.10 -7.12
CA TYR A 147 -18.90 -12.29 -6.56
C TYR A 147 -17.89 -13.43 -6.45
N ALA A 148 -17.90 -14.15 -5.33
CA ALA A 148 -17.04 -15.33 -5.15
C ALA A 148 -17.81 -16.50 -4.54
N VAL A 149 -17.42 -17.72 -4.92
CA VAL A 149 -17.94 -18.99 -4.42
C VAL A 149 -16.80 -19.79 -3.80
N ARG A 150 -17.04 -20.35 -2.61
CA ARG A 150 -16.13 -21.28 -1.94
C ARG A 150 -16.26 -22.68 -2.56
N LEU A 151 -15.13 -23.22 -2.98
CA LEU A 151 -14.98 -24.55 -3.58
C LEU A 151 -14.57 -25.60 -2.53
N SER A 152 -13.77 -25.22 -1.54
CA SER A 152 -13.35 -26.12 -0.46
C SER A 152 -14.49 -26.47 0.51
N SER A 153 -14.31 -27.55 1.28
CA SER A 153 -15.11 -27.79 2.48
C SER A 153 -14.96 -26.64 3.48
N ASP A 154 -15.96 -26.48 4.35
CA ASP A 154 -15.90 -25.53 5.45
C ASP A 154 -14.90 -26.04 6.51
N LYS A 155 -13.98 -25.18 6.96
CA LYS A 155 -13.03 -25.48 8.04
C LYS A 155 -13.56 -25.12 9.43
N HIS A 156 -14.73 -24.47 9.53
CA HIS A 156 -15.33 -24.03 10.79
C HIS A 156 -14.39 -23.15 11.63
N VAL A 157 -13.66 -22.26 10.94
CA VAL A 157 -12.77 -21.24 11.50
C VAL A 157 -12.59 -20.13 10.46
N ALA A 158 -12.47 -18.87 10.92
CA ALA A 158 -12.25 -17.74 10.04
C ALA A 158 -10.90 -17.83 9.31
N ASP A 159 -10.87 -17.45 8.03
CA ASP A 159 -9.65 -17.45 7.20
C ASP A 159 -9.18 -16.05 6.76
N THR A 160 -9.96 -15.01 7.07
CA THR A 160 -9.72 -13.62 6.64
C THR A 160 -9.82 -13.39 5.12
N VAL A 161 -10.39 -14.36 4.38
CA VAL A 161 -10.58 -14.36 2.91
C VAL A 161 -12.06 -14.26 2.57
N LEU A 162 -12.90 -15.06 3.24
CA LEU A 162 -14.34 -15.11 3.04
C LEU A 162 -15.06 -14.64 4.32
N PRO A 163 -16.35 -14.26 4.22
CA PRO A 163 -17.14 -14.00 5.42
C PRO A 163 -17.20 -15.23 6.31
N PHE A 164 -17.24 -15.00 7.62
CA PHE A 164 -17.32 -16.04 8.64
C PHE A 164 -18.41 -15.68 9.63
N ASP A 165 -19.34 -16.61 9.87
CA ASP A 165 -20.37 -16.48 10.89
C ASP A 165 -19.85 -17.06 12.22
N PRO A 166 -19.57 -16.22 13.23
CA PRO A 166 -19.05 -16.69 14.52
C PRO A 166 -20.11 -17.41 15.37
N VAL A 167 -21.40 -17.27 15.08
CA VAL A 167 -22.48 -17.94 15.82
C VAL A 167 -22.60 -19.40 15.37
N THR A 168 -22.68 -19.62 14.05
CA THR A 168 -22.76 -20.97 13.49
C THR A 168 -21.40 -21.64 13.32
N GLN A 169 -20.31 -20.87 13.46
CA GLN A 169 -18.94 -21.31 13.20
C GLN A 169 -18.79 -21.82 11.76
N THR A 170 -19.28 -21.07 10.78
CA THR A 170 -19.26 -21.47 9.37
C THR A 170 -18.60 -20.42 8.48
N GLN A 171 -17.77 -20.89 7.54
CA GLN A 171 -17.30 -20.05 6.43
C GLN A 171 -18.44 -19.89 5.42
N ALA A 172 -18.66 -18.68 4.92
CA ALA A 172 -19.70 -18.44 3.90
C ALA A 172 -19.48 -19.30 2.66
N ARG A 173 -20.58 -19.77 2.05
CA ARG A 173 -20.53 -20.58 0.81
C ARG A 173 -20.19 -19.73 -0.40
N ASP A 174 -20.63 -18.49 -0.41
CA ASP A 174 -20.42 -17.47 -1.42
C ASP A 174 -20.59 -16.09 -0.79
N PHE A 175 -20.19 -15.04 -1.51
CA PHE A 175 -20.47 -13.66 -1.10
C PHE A 175 -20.40 -12.67 -2.27
N LEU A 176 -21.14 -11.57 -2.16
CA LEU A 176 -21.34 -10.53 -3.16
C LEU A 176 -20.98 -9.15 -2.60
N LYS A 177 -20.22 -8.38 -3.38
CA LYS A 177 -20.01 -6.94 -3.16
C LYS A 177 -20.51 -6.17 -4.37
N TYR A 178 -21.07 -5.00 -4.14
CA TYR A 178 -21.44 -4.07 -5.20
C TYR A 178 -21.37 -2.63 -4.70
N GLY A 179 -21.12 -1.71 -5.62
CA GLY A 179 -21.03 -0.29 -5.30
C GLY A 179 -21.22 0.59 -6.54
N ALA A 180 -21.49 1.86 -6.29
CA ALA A 180 -21.64 2.87 -7.33
C ALA A 180 -21.14 4.22 -6.81
N THR A 181 -20.70 5.07 -7.74
CA THR A 181 -20.10 6.37 -7.44
C THR A 181 -20.62 7.40 -8.42
N LEU A 182 -21.09 8.54 -7.91
CA LEU A 182 -21.37 9.72 -8.71
C LEU A 182 -20.11 10.60 -8.78
N LYS A 183 -19.78 11.09 -9.98
CA LYS A 183 -18.62 11.95 -10.24
C LYS A 183 -19.06 13.31 -10.76
N LEU A 184 -18.48 14.38 -10.22
CA LEU A 184 -18.64 15.75 -10.68
C LEU A 184 -17.25 16.37 -10.89
N GLY A 185 -16.98 16.84 -12.12
CA GLY A 185 -15.69 17.38 -12.51
C GLY A 185 -15.77 18.85 -12.90
N TYR A 186 -14.73 19.62 -12.62
CA TYR A 186 -14.53 20.98 -13.12
C TYR A 186 -13.03 21.29 -13.21
N ASP A 187 -12.58 21.78 -14.38
CA ASP A 187 -11.17 22.10 -14.67
C ASP A 187 -10.15 20.99 -14.33
N ARG A 188 -9.47 21.07 -13.18
CA ARG A 188 -8.54 20.03 -12.69
C ARG A 188 -8.99 19.41 -11.36
N THR A 189 -10.31 19.45 -11.10
CA THR A 189 -10.91 19.04 -9.83
C THR A 189 -12.03 18.01 -10.05
N LEU A 190 -12.04 16.95 -9.25
CA LEU A 190 -13.02 15.86 -9.30
C LEU A 190 -13.57 15.60 -7.90
N LEU A 191 -14.89 15.75 -7.74
CA LEU A 191 -15.66 15.29 -6.59
C LEU A 191 -16.23 13.90 -6.90
N SER A 192 -16.04 12.95 -5.97
CA SER A 192 -16.64 11.62 -6.04
C SER A 192 -17.50 11.36 -4.80
N LEU A 193 -18.69 10.79 -4.98
CA LEU A 193 -19.67 10.50 -3.93
C LEU A 193 -20.16 9.06 -4.07
N GLY A 194 -20.01 8.22 -3.05
CA GLY A 194 -20.42 6.81 -3.06
C GLY A 194 -19.27 5.87 -2.77
N GLU A 195 -19.14 4.80 -3.56
CA GLU A 195 -18.00 3.86 -3.47
C GLU A 195 -16.69 4.54 -3.90
N LEU A 196 -15.61 4.32 -3.15
CA LEU A 196 -14.31 4.92 -3.38
C LEU A 196 -13.22 3.84 -3.38
N TRP A 197 -12.38 3.90 -4.41
CA TRP A 197 -11.18 3.06 -4.58
C TRP A 197 -9.95 3.87 -4.17
N LEU A 198 -9.66 3.85 -2.86
CA LEU A 198 -8.65 4.71 -2.24
C LEU A 198 -7.25 4.06 -2.25
N ASP A 199 -6.22 4.89 -2.36
CA ASP A 199 -4.81 4.53 -2.26
C ASP A 199 -4.11 5.61 -1.45
N LEU A 200 -4.29 5.49 -0.14
CA LEU A 200 -3.89 6.44 0.89
C LEU A 200 -3.46 5.66 2.13
N PRO A 201 -2.68 6.27 3.05
CA PRO A 201 -2.53 5.73 4.40
C PRO A 201 -3.92 5.41 5.02
N VAL A 202 -4.01 4.37 5.85
CA VAL A 202 -5.26 3.81 6.40
C VAL A 202 -6.20 3.14 5.40
N THR A 203 -6.40 3.71 4.21
CA THR A 203 -7.51 3.36 3.30
C THR A 203 -7.06 2.82 1.95
N ALA A 204 -6.08 1.91 1.92
CA ALA A 204 -5.65 1.30 0.68
C ALA A 204 -6.57 0.16 0.23
N VAL A 205 -6.81 0.05 -1.08
CA VAL A 205 -7.44 -1.13 -1.69
C VAL A 205 -6.59 -2.37 -1.41
N ASP A 206 -7.18 -3.35 -0.72
CA ASP A 206 -6.54 -4.63 -0.45
C ASP A 206 -6.92 -5.69 -1.48
N ALA A 207 -5.95 -6.07 -2.32
CA ALA A 207 -6.07 -7.14 -3.31
C ALA A 207 -5.36 -8.44 -2.92
N SER A 208 -4.88 -8.56 -1.68
CA SER A 208 -4.01 -9.67 -1.21
C SER A 208 -4.72 -11.03 -1.06
N ARG A 209 -6.06 -11.04 -1.07
CA ARG A 209 -6.91 -12.22 -0.90
C ARG A 209 -7.83 -12.42 -2.13
N GLN A 210 -9.13 -12.69 -1.90
CA GLN A 210 -10.10 -12.97 -2.95
C GLN A 210 -10.73 -11.69 -3.52
N LEU A 211 -11.83 -11.20 -2.93
CA LEU A 211 -12.48 -9.95 -3.34
C LEU A 211 -11.76 -8.74 -2.73
N LEU A 212 -12.00 -7.56 -3.31
CA LEU A 212 -11.27 -6.34 -2.98
C LEU A 212 -11.98 -5.54 -1.89
N THR A 213 -11.19 -4.88 -1.03
CA THR A 213 -11.69 -3.84 -0.13
C THR A 213 -12.07 -2.58 -0.93
N SER A 214 -13.18 -1.96 -0.58
CA SER A 214 -13.57 -0.61 -1.03
C SER A 214 -14.15 0.22 0.11
N TYR A 215 -14.29 1.52 -0.11
CA TYR A 215 -14.72 2.50 0.90
C TYR A 215 -15.98 3.23 0.47
N TRP A 216 -16.71 3.83 1.41
CA TRP A 216 -17.91 4.61 1.11
C TRP A 216 -17.86 5.99 1.75
N GLY A 217 -18.04 7.03 0.93
CA GLY A 217 -18.00 8.41 1.41
C GLY A 217 -17.92 9.43 0.28
N ALA A 218 -17.21 10.52 0.54
CA ALA A 218 -16.96 11.59 -0.41
C ALA A 218 -15.47 11.95 -0.45
N ASN A 219 -14.92 12.20 -1.63
CA ASN A 219 -13.60 12.83 -1.76
C ASN A 219 -13.57 13.88 -2.88
N LEU A 220 -12.65 14.83 -2.73
CA LEU A 220 -12.33 15.85 -3.71
C LEU A 220 -10.84 15.74 -4.05
N LYS A 221 -10.53 15.44 -5.31
CA LYS A 221 -9.17 15.45 -5.84
C LYS A 221 -8.98 16.69 -6.68
N SER A 222 -7.88 17.42 -6.48
CA SER A 222 -7.56 18.62 -7.26
C SER A 222 -6.08 18.71 -7.55
N GLN A 223 -5.73 18.97 -8.81
CA GLN A 223 -4.38 19.37 -9.17
C GLN A 223 -4.27 20.90 -9.07
N LEU A 224 -3.78 21.38 -7.93
CA LEU A 224 -3.70 22.81 -7.61
C LEU A 224 -2.63 23.54 -8.44
N THR A 225 -1.49 22.88 -8.68
CA THR A 225 -0.42 23.36 -9.56
C THR A 225 0.17 22.19 -10.35
N ASP A 226 1.14 22.43 -11.22
CA ASP A 226 1.83 21.35 -11.95
C ASP A 226 2.63 20.43 -11.02
N GLN A 227 2.99 20.90 -9.81
CA GLN A 227 3.76 20.14 -8.81
C GLN A 227 2.92 19.67 -7.62
N LEU A 228 1.77 20.28 -7.34
CA LEU A 228 0.98 20.05 -6.13
C LEU A 228 -0.38 19.42 -6.44
N ASN A 229 -0.62 18.24 -5.88
CA ASN A 229 -1.93 17.59 -5.86
C ASN A 229 -2.47 17.56 -4.44
N LEU A 230 -3.76 17.84 -4.31
CA LEU A 230 -4.54 17.80 -3.08
C LEU A 230 -5.63 16.75 -3.22
N GLU A 231 -5.80 15.95 -2.18
CA GLU A 231 -7.01 15.14 -1.98
C GLU A 231 -7.54 15.35 -0.56
N ILE A 232 -8.84 15.62 -0.43
CA ILE A 232 -9.53 15.67 0.86
C ILE A 232 -10.74 14.76 0.81
N GLY A 233 -11.13 14.19 1.94
CA GLY A 233 -12.33 13.36 1.97
C GLY A 233 -12.86 13.07 3.36
N HIS A 234 -14.09 12.57 3.36
CA HIS A 234 -14.82 12.09 4.53
C HIS A 234 -15.36 10.69 4.21
N ILE A 235 -14.78 9.67 4.85
CA ILE A 235 -15.08 8.27 4.61
C ILE A 235 -15.88 7.72 5.78
N THR A 236 -17.13 7.34 5.53
CA THR A 236 -18.07 6.91 6.58
C THR A 236 -18.01 5.41 6.84
N LYS A 237 -17.68 4.61 5.83
CA LYS A 237 -17.71 3.14 5.91
C LYS A 237 -16.62 2.49 5.08
N VAL A 238 -16.33 1.24 5.42
CA VAL A 238 -15.46 0.32 4.70
C VAL A 238 -16.21 -0.98 4.44
N SER A 239 -15.95 -1.60 3.28
CA SER A 239 -16.36 -2.98 2.99
C SER A 239 -15.08 -3.84 2.91
N PRO A 240 -14.64 -4.45 4.03
CA PRO A 240 -13.40 -5.24 4.09
C PRO A 240 -13.37 -6.37 3.08
N ARG A 241 -12.17 -6.81 2.67
CA ARG A 241 -11.95 -7.85 1.64
C ARG A 241 -12.77 -9.14 1.81
N ASN A 242 -13.13 -9.49 3.04
CA ASN A 242 -13.82 -10.71 3.43
C ASN A 242 -15.25 -10.47 3.96
N GLU A 243 -15.88 -9.35 3.65
CA GLU A 243 -17.26 -9.01 4.09
C GLU A 243 -18.09 -8.49 2.90
N GLU A 244 -19.42 -8.58 2.96
CA GLU A 244 -20.30 -8.00 1.91
C GLU A 244 -20.59 -6.52 2.16
N ASP A 245 -21.04 -6.22 3.37
CA ASP A 245 -21.59 -4.92 3.72
C ASP A 245 -20.54 -3.82 3.86
N PHE A 246 -20.99 -2.58 3.65
CA PHE A 246 -20.28 -1.40 4.15
C PHE A 246 -20.62 -1.19 5.63
N ARG A 247 -19.61 -1.24 6.50
CA ARG A 247 -19.73 -0.98 7.93
C ARG A 247 -18.84 0.16 8.40
N LYS A 248 -19.13 0.70 9.59
CA LYS A 248 -18.27 1.70 10.24
C LYS A 248 -16.87 1.13 10.46
N PHE A 249 -15.86 2.00 10.42
CA PHE A 249 -14.53 1.66 10.93
C PHE A 249 -14.62 1.34 12.41
N SER A 250 -13.74 0.44 12.86
CA SER A 250 -13.62 0.07 14.26
C SER A 250 -12.18 -0.24 14.61
N PHE A 251 -11.88 -0.17 15.90
CA PHE A 251 -10.63 -0.65 16.47
C PHE A 251 -10.95 -1.52 17.68
N THR A 252 -10.38 -2.73 17.69
CA THR A 252 -10.48 -3.64 18.82
C THR A 252 -9.17 -3.71 19.60
N SER A 253 -9.23 -3.45 20.91
CA SER A 253 -8.14 -3.71 21.85
C SER A 253 -8.67 -4.37 23.11
N ASN A 254 -7.94 -5.36 23.65
CA ASN A 254 -8.31 -6.10 24.86
C ASN A 254 -9.76 -6.64 24.87
N GLY A 255 -10.28 -7.02 23.70
CA GLY A 255 -11.64 -7.54 23.52
C GLY A 255 -12.75 -6.47 23.52
N ILE A 256 -12.40 -5.20 23.66
CA ILE A 256 -13.33 -4.06 23.56
C ILE A 256 -13.21 -3.48 22.15
N THR A 257 -14.35 -3.31 21.49
CA THR A 257 -14.43 -2.73 20.14
C THR A 257 -15.16 -1.40 20.21
N GLU A 258 -14.54 -0.35 19.70
CA GLU A 258 -15.18 0.95 19.51
C GLU A 258 -15.29 1.28 18.02
N PHE A 259 -16.29 2.08 17.68
CA PHE A 259 -16.63 2.43 16.30
C PHE A 259 -16.39 3.91 16.04
N SER A 260 -15.89 4.21 14.85
CA SER A 260 -15.74 5.57 14.36
C SER A 260 -16.99 6.00 13.57
N ASP A 261 -17.35 7.27 13.67
CA ASP A 261 -18.39 7.88 12.81
C ASP A 261 -17.86 8.22 11.40
N GLY A 262 -16.55 8.34 11.24
CA GLY A 262 -15.92 8.54 9.94
C GLY A 262 -14.42 8.85 10.02
N LEU A 263 -13.77 8.77 8.86
CA LEU A 263 -12.40 9.21 8.63
C LEU A 263 -12.40 10.50 7.82
N ASN A 264 -11.99 11.60 8.45
CA ASN A 264 -11.69 12.86 7.76
C ASN A 264 -10.21 12.86 7.37
N TYR A 265 -9.88 13.17 6.12
CA TYR A 265 -8.47 13.20 5.71
C TYR A 265 -8.13 14.34 4.75
N ILE A 266 -6.83 14.64 4.73
CA ILE A 266 -6.15 15.45 3.72
C ILE A 266 -4.86 14.74 3.30
N ASP A 267 -4.61 14.68 1.99
CA ASP A 267 -3.40 14.16 1.37
C ASP A 267 -2.82 15.22 0.42
N LEU A 268 -1.52 15.48 0.56
CA LEU A 268 -0.77 16.46 -0.23
C LEU A 268 0.41 15.77 -0.88
N ARG A 269 0.45 15.75 -2.21
CA ARG A 269 1.56 15.18 -2.98
C ARG A 269 2.28 16.29 -3.74
N TYR A 270 3.56 16.48 -3.45
CA TYR A 270 4.36 17.57 -3.98
C TYR A 270 5.63 17.07 -4.71
N GLN A 271 5.78 17.48 -5.97
CA GLN A 271 6.98 17.23 -6.77
C GLN A 271 8.03 18.32 -6.50
N ILE A 272 8.97 18.05 -5.58
CA ILE A 272 10.02 19.02 -5.18
C ILE A 272 11.03 19.24 -6.32
N MET A 273 11.52 18.14 -6.89
CA MET A 273 12.46 18.10 -8.03
C MET A 273 12.08 16.92 -8.94
N PRO A 274 12.52 16.84 -10.22
CA PRO A 274 12.16 15.72 -11.11
C PRO A 274 12.45 14.30 -10.55
N ASN A 275 13.38 14.21 -9.60
CA ASN A 275 13.81 12.98 -8.94
C ASN A 275 13.45 12.90 -7.45
N LEU A 276 12.74 13.88 -6.89
CA LEU A 276 12.35 13.93 -5.47
C LEU A 276 10.89 14.34 -5.33
N LYS A 277 10.08 13.49 -4.70
CA LYS A 277 8.70 13.78 -4.33
C LYS A 277 8.48 13.64 -2.82
N ALA A 278 7.55 14.42 -2.31
CA ALA A 278 7.09 14.37 -0.92
C ALA A 278 5.58 14.14 -0.87
N GLU A 279 5.13 13.47 0.18
CA GLU A 279 3.72 13.23 0.45
C GLU A 279 3.46 13.47 1.93
N TYR A 280 2.44 14.25 2.24
CA TYR A 280 1.96 14.46 3.61
C TYR A 280 0.50 14.08 3.69
N TYR A 281 0.15 13.26 4.67
CA TYR A 281 -1.21 12.84 4.94
C TYR A 281 -1.55 13.10 6.41
N PHE A 282 -2.77 13.59 6.63
CA PHE A 282 -3.40 13.61 7.94
C PHE A 282 -4.76 12.93 7.84
N GLY A 283 -5.03 12.02 8.77
CA GLY A 283 -6.31 11.35 8.93
C GLY A 283 -6.79 11.46 10.37
N ASN A 284 -7.99 11.98 10.56
CA ASN A 284 -8.73 11.93 11.82
C ASN A 284 -9.78 10.83 11.71
N LEU A 285 -9.49 9.67 12.32
CA LEU A 285 -10.45 8.59 12.46
C LEU A 285 -11.23 8.84 13.74
N GLU A 286 -12.41 9.45 13.60
CA GLU A 286 -13.20 10.01 14.70
C GLU A 286 -13.39 9.00 15.84
N ASN A 287 -13.24 9.45 17.08
CA ASN A 287 -13.32 8.67 18.31
C ASN A 287 -12.25 7.57 18.47
N LEU A 288 -11.37 7.34 17.49
CA LEU A 288 -10.35 6.28 17.53
C LEU A 288 -8.94 6.85 17.62
N TYR A 289 -8.43 7.48 16.56
CA TYR A 289 -7.10 8.08 16.58
C TYR A 289 -6.89 9.07 15.45
N ASN A 290 -5.96 9.99 15.66
CA ASN A 290 -5.37 10.82 14.64
C ASN A 290 -4.11 10.16 14.11
N LYS A 291 -3.86 10.33 12.81
CA LYS A 291 -2.67 9.82 12.15
C LYS A 291 -2.07 10.87 11.24
N HIS A 292 -0.77 11.11 11.41
CA HIS A 292 0.08 11.85 10.49
C HIS A 292 0.98 10.87 9.73
N TYR A 293 1.23 11.17 8.46
CA TYR A 293 2.24 10.50 7.64
C TYR A 293 3.03 11.53 6.83
N LEU A 294 4.34 11.30 6.75
CA LEU A 294 5.27 12.00 5.87
C LEU A 294 6.10 10.98 5.10
N GLY A 295 6.05 11.06 3.78
CA GLY A 295 6.86 10.25 2.87
C GLY A 295 7.78 11.10 2.01
N LEU A 296 9.04 10.67 1.86
CA LEU A 296 9.99 11.21 0.89
C LEU A 296 10.48 10.07 0.00
N ASP A 297 10.49 10.30 -1.31
CA ASP A 297 10.92 9.32 -2.31
C ASP A 297 11.85 10.01 -3.31
N HIS A 298 13.12 9.60 -3.25
CA HIS A 298 14.19 10.10 -4.10
C HIS A 298 14.69 9.00 -5.03
N THR A 299 14.79 9.29 -6.33
CA THR A 299 15.30 8.33 -7.33
C THR A 299 16.54 8.86 -8.02
N TRP A 300 17.70 8.28 -7.71
CA TRP A 300 18.96 8.56 -8.39
C TRP A 300 19.18 7.59 -9.55
N LYS A 301 19.13 8.07 -10.79
CA LYS A 301 19.36 7.27 -12.00
C LYS A 301 20.76 7.51 -12.56
N GLN A 302 21.46 6.44 -12.88
CA GLN A 302 22.72 6.41 -13.62
C GLN A 302 22.56 5.50 -14.85
N PRO A 303 23.49 5.51 -15.82
CA PRO A 303 23.37 4.69 -17.02
C PRO A 303 23.22 3.17 -16.75
N GLU A 304 23.89 2.67 -15.71
CA GLU A 304 23.96 1.23 -15.41
C GLU A 304 23.04 0.79 -14.26
N PHE A 305 22.63 1.73 -13.40
CA PHE A 305 21.86 1.42 -12.20
C PHE A 305 20.92 2.57 -11.80
N SER A 306 19.95 2.25 -10.95
CA SER A 306 19.16 3.27 -10.25
C SER A 306 19.02 2.92 -8.78
N VAL A 307 19.15 3.93 -7.91
CA VAL A 307 18.87 3.80 -6.47
C VAL A 307 17.61 4.58 -6.15
N ASN A 308 16.68 3.94 -5.44
CA ASN A 308 15.49 4.56 -4.89
C ASN A 308 15.58 4.57 -3.36
N SER A 309 15.54 5.76 -2.77
CA SER A 309 15.62 6.01 -1.33
C SER A 309 14.27 6.48 -0.84
N ARG A 310 13.64 5.70 0.06
CA ARG A 310 12.33 6.01 0.64
C ARG A 310 12.42 6.19 2.14
N PHE A 311 12.12 7.39 2.62
CA PHE A 311 11.93 7.70 4.03
C PHE A 311 10.45 7.85 4.33
N LYS A 312 10.00 7.23 5.42
CA LYS A 312 8.59 7.21 5.82
C LYS A 312 8.51 7.42 7.32
N TYR A 313 7.69 8.38 7.72
CA TYR A 313 7.38 8.67 9.11
C TYR A 313 5.89 8.63 9.31
N PHE A 314 5.46 7.96 10.37
CA PHE A 314 4.09 7.92 10.82
C PHE A 314 4.03 8.30 12.29
N ASN A 315 2.96 8.97 12.68
CA ASN A 315 2.60 9.22 14.07
C ASN A 315 1.11 8.95 14.23
N ALA A 316 0.74 8.09 15.17
CA ALA A 316 -0.62 7.78 15.53
C ALA A 316 -0.82 8.07 17.02
N GLN A 317 -1.85 8.85 17.33
CA GLN A 317 -2.22 9.23 18.68
C GLN A 317 -3.72 9.09 18.84
N ASP A 318 -4.22 8.53 19.94
CA ASP A 318 -5.65 8.52 20.21
C ASP A 318 -6.26 9.93 20.28
N THR A 319 -7.59 9.98 20.24
CA THR A 319 -8.36 11.22 20.39
C THR A 319 -9.03 11.33 21.76
N GLY A 320 -8.38 10.84 22.83
CA GLY A 320 -8.92 10.85 24.20
C GLY A 320 -9.92 9.74 24.50
N ASN A 321 -9.79 8.59 23.82
CA ASN A 321 -10.51 7.36 24.15
C ASN A 321 -9.71 6.47 25.12
N ASN A 322 -10.18 5.25 25.36
CA ASN A 322 -9.58 4.33 26.33
C ASN A 322 -8.51 3.39 25.73
N PHE A 323 -8.00 3.67 24.52
CA PHE A 323 -7.05 2.76 23.86
C PHE A 323 -5.58 3.12 24.08
N ASP A 324 -5.28 4.29 24.66
CA ASP A 324 -3.92 4.77 24.95
C ASP A 324 -2.97 4.60 23.74
N ILE A 325 -3.44 5.03 22.56
CA ILE A 325 -2.66 4.90 21.32
C ILE A 325 -1.60 6.00 21.33
N ASP A 326 -0.35 5.58 21.40
CA ASP A 326 0.86 6.39 21.23
C ASP A 326 1.90 5.56 20.46
N ALA A 327 1.99 5.79 19.15
CA ALA A 327 2.92 5.06 18.30
C ALA A 327 3.43 5.90 17.14
N GLN A 328 4.75 5.90 16.97
CA GLN A 328 5.45 6.38 15.80
C GLN A 328 6.04 5.19 15.05
N ASN A 329 6.01 5.25 13.71
CA ASN A 329 6.75 4.31 12.86
C ASN A 329 7.72 5.12 11.99
N VAL A 330 9.02 4.85 12.12
CA VAL A 330 10.06 5.41 11.26
C VAL A 330 10.61 4.29 10.37
N GLY A 331 10.58 4.49 9.05
CA GLY A 331 11.07 3.55 8.06
C GLY A 331 12.02 4.20 7.05
N LEU A 332 13.11 3.50 6.72
CA LEU A 332 14.01 3.82 5.61
C LEU A 332 14.16 2.58 4.72
N LEU A 333 14.10 2.75 3.41
CA LEU A 333 14.32 1.68 2.44
C LEU A 333 15.12 2.18 1.24
N GLU A 334 16.27 1.55 1.01
CA GLU A 334 17.12 1.75 -0.15
C GLU A 334 16.92 0.59 -1.12
N THR A 335 16.64 0.88 -2.39
CA THR A 335 16.44 -0.12 -3.45
C THR A 335 17.36 0.17 -4.63
N LEU A 336 18.35 -0.69 -4.86
CA LEU A 336 19.25 -0.67 -6.00
C LEU A 336 18.71 -1.56 -7.12
N LYS A 337 18.60 -1.03 -8.34
CA LYS A 337 18.27 -1.80 -9.55
C LYS A 337 19.43 -1.80 -10.52
N ILE A 338 19.81 -2.98 -11.01
CA ILE A 338 20.83 -3.18 -12.04
C ILE A 338 20.27 -4.16 -13.05
N LYS A 339 20.02 -3.71 -14.29
CA LYS A 339 19.35 -4.51 -15.34
C LYS A 339 18.06 -5.14 -14.80
N ASN A 340 18.01 -6.47 -14.70
CA ASN A 340 16.85 -7.24 -14.26
C ASN A 340 16.87 -7.58 -12.77
N HIS A 341 17.90 -7.15 -12.03
CA HIS A 341 18.05 -7.37 -10.60
C HIS A 341 17.57 -6.16 -9.79
N SER A 342 16.94 -6.42 -8.65
CA SER A 342 16.60 -5.42 -7.64
C SER A 342 17.04 -5.91 -6.27
N PHE A 343 17.77 -5.08 -5.51
CA PHE A 343 18.23 -5.34 -4.15
C PHE A 343 17.69 -4.26 -3.23
N GLY A 344 17.00 -4.65 -2.16
CA GLY A 344 16.41 -3.75 -1.18
C GLY A 344 16.95 -4.03 0.21
N ILE A 345 17.33 -2.98 0.94
CA ILE A 345 17.65 -3.03 2.37
C ILE A 345 16.82 -1.97 3.09
N GLY A 346 16.13 -2.37 4.16
CA GLY A 346 15.29 -1.47 4.92
C GLY A 346 15.43 -1.64 6.43
N TYR A 347 15.09 -0.58 7.14
CA TYR A 347 15.02 -0.54 8.59
C TYR A 347 13.70 0.12 8.99
N GLN A 348 12.95 -0.50 9.89
CA GLN A 348 11.73 0.02 10.48
C GLN A 348 11.82 -0.03 12.00
N GLN A 349 11.33 1.00 12.67
CA GLN A 349 11.27 1.05 14.12
C GLN A 349 9.94 1.64 14.60
N ILE A 350 9.31 0.94 15.53
CA ILE A 350 8.17 1.42 16.30
C ILE A 350 8.66 2.08 17.58
N ILE A 351 8.12 3.26 17.89
CA ILE A 351 8.51 4.08 19.04
C ILE A 351 7.23 4.59 19.71
N GLY A 352 7.11 4.45 21.02
CA GLY A 352 5.97 4.96 21.79
C GLY A 352 5.49 3.96 22.82
N GLU A 353 4.43 4.31 23.54
CA GLU A 353 3.87 3.51 24.63
C GLU A 353 2.91 2.39 24.15
N SER A 354 2.69 2.26 22.83
CA SER A 354 1.79 1.26 22.24
C SER A 354 2.35 0.60 20.97
N ALA A 355 1.68 -0.46 20.50
CA ALA A 355 1.89 -0.99 19.15
C ALA A 355 1.27 -0.06 18.10
N TYR A 356 1.77 -0.10 16.86
CA TYR A 356 1.19 0.72 15.80
C TYR A 356 -0.26 0.28 15.49
N PRO A 357 -1.25 1.19 15.51
CA PRO A 357 -2.64 0.81 15.34
C PRO A 357 -2.99 0.50 13.88
N LEU A 358 -3.84 -0.50 13.69
CA LEU A 358 -4.50 -0.82 12.42
C LEU A 358 -6.00 -0.98 12.67
N PRO A 359 -6.88 -0.44 11.82
CA PRO A 359 -8.32 -0.67 11.95
C PRO A 359 -8.69 -2.14 11.77
N ASP A 360 -9.82 -2.54 12.35
CA ASP A 360 -10.39 -3.86 12.11
C ASP A 360 -10.79 -4.04 10.63
N GLY A 361 -10.96 -5.30 10.22
CA GLY A 361 -11.22 -5.65 8.81
C GLY A 361 -9.96 -5.89 8.00
N PHE A 362 -8.81 -6.06 8.67
CA PHE A 362 -7.51 -6.39 8.05
C PHE A 362 -7.06 -5.35 7.01
N LEU A 363 -7.34 -4.07 7.26
CA LEU A 363 -6.95 -2.98 6.37
C LEU A 363 -5.43 -2.82 6.36
N PRO A 364 -4.76 -2.97 5.21
CA PRO A 364 -3.31 -2.96 5.16
C PRO A 364 -2.75 -1.54 5.18
N GLU A 365 -1.66 -1.32 5.91
CA GLU A 365 -0.89 -0.07 5.82
C GLU A 365 0.18 -0.17 4.72
N THR A 366 -0.29 -0.06 3.47
CA THR A 366 0.52 -0.27 2.25
C THR A 366 1.65 0.75 2.09
N TYR A 367 1.54 1.85 2.83
CA TYR A 367 2.52 2.92 2.87
C TYR A 367 3.70 2.63 3.80
N PHE A 368 3.73 1.54 4.58
CA PHE A 368 4.96 1.10 5.23
C PHE A 368 6.07 0.80 4.21
N ILE A 369 7.33 0.77 4.65
CA ILE A 369 8.44 0.46 3.73
C ILE A 369 8.28 -0.93 3.08
N ASN A 370 7.68 -1.88 3.81
CA ASN A 370 7.44 -3.24 3.36
C ASN A 370 6.26 -3.89 4.11
N TRP A 371 5.02 -3.48 3.79
CA TRP A 371 3.84 -4.19 4.26
C TRP A 371 3.89 -5.68 3.85
N ASN A 372 3.75 -6.58 4.83
CA ASN A 372 3.81 -8.04 4.66
C ASN A 372 2.78 -8.72 5.59
N THR A 373 2.92 -10.02 5.86
CA THR A 373 1.85 -10.81 6.48
C THR A 373 1.64 -10.48 7.96
N THR A 374 2.72 -10.24 8.70
CA THR A 374 2.67 -9.91 10.14
C THR A 374 3.03 -8.47 10.46
N GLY A 375 3.67 -7.76 9.52
CA GLY A 375 3.81 -6.31 9.49
C GLY A 375 4.91 -5.68 10.36
N PHE A 376 5.43 -6.37 11.38
CA PHE A 376 6.54 -5.92 12.24
C PHE A 376 6.27 -4.56 12.91
N PHE A 377 5.09 -4.44 13.52
CA PHE A 377 4.56 -3.19 14.06
C PHE A 377 4.20 -3.24 15.55
N LYS A 378 4.75 -4.20 16.29
CA LYS A 378 4.54 -4.30 17.75
C LYS A 378 5.27 -3.18 18.48
N GLN A 379 4.87 -2.92 19.72
CA GLN A 379 5.51 -1.94 20.58
C GLN A 379 7.02 -2.21 20.69
N ASP A 380 7.82 -1.15 20.56
CA ASP A 380 9.30 -1.15 20.58
C ASP A 380 10.00 -1.96 19.48
N GLU A 381 9.26 -2.58 18.55
CA GLU A 381 9.80 -3.48 17.56
C GLU A 381 10.75 -2.76 16.58
N LYS A 382 11.98 -3.30 16.46
CA LYS A 382 12.95 -2.92 15.43
C LYS A 382 13.03 -4.04 14.41
N SER A 383 12.94 -3.70 13.14
CA SER A 383 12.96 -4.69 12.06
C SER A 383 13.88 -4.34 10.91
N TYR A 384 14.53 -5.37 10.38
CA TYR A 384 15.52 -5.30 9.31
C TYR A 384 15.00 -6.07 8.10
N HIS A 385 14.93 -5.40 6.95
CA HIS A 385 14.29 -5.91 5.75
C HIS A 385 15.32 -6.15 4.66
N PHE A 386 15.29 -7.34 4.05
CA PHE A 386 16.07 -7.69 2.88
C PHE A 386 15.13 -8.13 1.76
N ILE A 387 15.30 -7.54 0.58
CA ILE A 387 14.44 -7.79 -0.58
C ILE A 387 15.33 -8.07 -1.78
N TYR A 388 15.08 -9.16 -2.50
CA TYR A 388 15.72 -9.43 -3.78
C TYR A 388 14.66 -9.71 -4.83
N GLY A 389 14.77 -9.05 -5.99
CA GLY A 389 13.89 -9.26 -7.12
C GLY A 389 14.67 -9.62 -8.38
N TYR A 390 14.12 -10.51 -9.19
CA TYR A 390 14.65 -10.82 -10.51
C TYR A 390 13.54 -10.92 -11.56
N ASP A 391 13.73 -10.21 -12.67
CA ASP A 391 12.89 -10.22 -13.86
C ASP A 391 13.49 -11.15 -14.92
N PHE A 392 12.81 -12.24 -15.23
CA PHE A 392 13.31 -13.24 -16.17
C PHE A 392 13.04 -12.89 -17.64
N LYS A 393 12.65 -11.65 -17.98
CA LYS A 393 12.25 -11.28 -19.36
C LYS A 393 13.23 -11.68 -20.48
N ASP A 394 14.52 -11.78 -20.20
CA ASP A 394 15.54 -12.17 -21.18
C ASP A 394 15.63 -13.70 -21.39
N HIS A 395 14.91 -14.48 -20.58
CA HIS A 395 14.88 -15.96 -20.59
C HIS A 395 13.46 -16.51 -20.74
N VAL A 396 12.55 -16.06 -19.85
CA VAL A 396 11.15 -16.46 -19.80
C VAL A 396 10.30 -15.19 -19.65
N PRO A 397 9.87 -14.57 -20.77
CA PRO A 397 9.03 -13.38 -20.74
C PRO A 397 7.75 -13.60 -19.92
N GLY A 398 7.46 -12.64 -19.04
CA GLY A 398 6.32 -12.70 -18.13
C GLY A 398 6.60 -13.34 -16.77
N LEU A 399 7.75 -14.00 -16.57
CA LEU A 399 8.17 -14.57 -15.28
C LEU A 399 8.98 -13.55 -14.46
N ASN A 400 8.63 -13.39 -13.19
CA ASN A 400 9.45 -12.68 -12.21
C ASN A 400 9.35 -13.32 -10.83
N THR A 401 10.35 -13.08 -9.99
CA THR A 401 10.37 -13.56 -8.61
C THR A 401 10.85 -12.48 -7.66
N THR A 402 10.23 -12.41 -6.47
CA THR A 402 10.66 -11.57 -5.36
C THR A 402 10.84 -12.44 -4.12
N LEU A 403 12.00 -12.33 -3.48
CA LEU A 403 12.33 -12.92 -2.20
C LEU A 403 12.40 -11.80 -1.16
N LYS A 404 11.78 -12.03 0.00
CA LYS A 404 11.86 -11.12 1.14
C LYS A 404 12.25 -11.88 2.38
N TYR A 405 13.06 -11.26 3.22
CA TYR A 405 13.35 -11.73 4.57
C TYR A 405 13.30 -10.54 5.51
N VAL A 406 12.58 -10.67 6.61
CA VAL A 406 12.48 -9.67 7.66
C VAL A 406 12.77 -10.33 9.00
N TYR A 407 13.58 -9.66 9.82
CA TYR A 407 13.85 -10.05 11.20
C TYR A 407 13.46 -8.90 12.13
N GLY A 408 12.71 -9.21 13.20
CA GLY A 408 12.21 -8.26 14.21
C GLY A 408 12.66 -8.65 15.62
N ASN A 409 13.01 -7.67 16.44
CA ASN A 409 13.39 -7.85 17.85
C ASN A 409 13.05 -6.62 18.71
N ASP A 410 13.44 -6.68 19.99
CA ASP A 410 13.26 -5.63 21.03
C ASP A 410 11.82 -5.38 21.47
N PHE A 411 10.87 -6.22 21.02
CA PHE A 411 9.50 -6.22 21.50
C PHE A 411 9.28 -7.31 22.56
N LYS A 412 8.23 -7.13 23.36
CA LYS A 412 7.88 -8.06 24.44
C LYS A 412 6.56 -8.77 24.19
N THR A 413 6.43 -9.95 24.77
CA THR A 413 5.15 -10.63 24.93
C THR A 413 4.29 -9.92 25.98
N ALA A 414 3.00 -10.27 26.04
CA ALA A 414 2.08 -9.76 27.07
C ALA A 414 2.53 -10.06 28.51
N ASP A 415 3.28 -11.14 28.73
CA ASP A 415 3.89 -11.50 30.03
C ASP A 415 5.29 -10.89 30.24
N GLY A 416 5.71 -9.95 29.38
CA GLY A 416 6.93 -9.14 29.55
C GLY A 416 8.24 -9.81 29.11
N ARG A 417 8.19 -10.95 28.41
CA ARG A 417 9.40 -11.64 27.92
C ARG A 417 9.89 -11.02 26.62
N GLU A 418 11.20 -10.82 26.53
CA GLU A 418 11.87 -10.42 25.28
C GLU A 418 11.63 -11.44 24.17
N ASN A 419 11.13 -10.94 23.03
CA ASN A 419 10.72 -11.73 21.90
C ASN A 419 11.46 -11.32 20.62
N LYS A 420 11.34 -12.16 19.60
CA LYS A 420 11.88 -11.95 18.26
C LYS A 420 11.11 -12.77 17.25
N GLU A 421 11.05 -12.29 16.03
CA GLU A 421 10.35 -12.96 14.93
C GLU A 421 11.07 -12.81 13.60
N SER A 422 10.74 -13.69 12.65
CA SER A 422 11.14 -13.56 11.26
C SER A 422 10.04 -13.96 10.31
N GLU A 423 9.96 -13.27 9.17
CA GLU A 423 9.07 -13.61 8.06
C GLU A 423 9.89 -13.73 6.78
N SER A 424 9.74 -14.85 6.08
CA SER A 424 10.27 -15.04 4.73
C SER A 424 9.12 -15.07 3.73
N ASN A 425 9.28 -14.42 2.58
CA ASN A 425 8.32 -14.47 1.49
C ASN A 425 9.00 -14.88 0.18
N ILE A 426 8.39 -15.82 -0.54
CA ILE A 426 8.73 -16.14 -1.93
C ILE A 426 7.50 -15.81 -2.78
N ILE A 427 7.65 -14.88 -3.71
CA ILE A 427 6.59 -14.45 -4.62
C ILE A 427 7.03 -14.77 -6.04
N VAL A 428 6.28 -15.61 -6.74
CA VAL A 428 6.52 -15.97 -8.14
C VAL A 428 5.31 -15.54 -8.96
N ASN A 429 5.55 -14.75 -10.01
CA ASN A 429 4.51 -14.32 -10.95
C ASN A 429 4.86 -14.82 -12.35
N TYR A 430 3.86 -15.32 -13.09
CA TYR A 430 4.00 -15.66 -14.49
C TYR A 430 2.78 -15.19 -15.29
N ALA A 431 2.97 -14.22 -16.18
CA ALA A 431 1.94 -13.80 -17.12
C ALA A 431 2.11 -14.50 -18.46
N PHE A 432 1.04 -15.11 -18.98
CA PHE A 432 1.09 -15.75 -20.29
C PHE A 432 1.26 -14.73 -21.40
N GLN A 433 2.13 -15.06 -22.35
CA GLN A 433 2.49 -14.18 -23.47
C GLN A 433 1.76 -14.56 -24.76
N GLN A 434 1.27 -15.80 -24.85
CA GLN A 434 0.54 -16.29 -26.01
C GLN A 434 -0.77 -15.50 -26.18
N PRO A 435 -1.11 -15.05 -27.41
CA PRO A 435 -2.33 -14.28 -27.65
C PRO A 435 -3.60 -14.95 -27.13
N ALA A 436 -3.71 -16.29 -27.24
CA ALA A 436 -4.86 -17.06 -26.76
C ALA A 436 -5.04 -17.05 -25.23
N LEU A 437 -3.99 -16.76 -24.47
CA LEU A 437 -3.99 -16.69 -23.01
C LEU A 437 -3.72 -15.27 -22.50
N LYS A 438 -3.85 -14.26 -23.38
CA LYS A 438 -3.63 -12.86 -23.00
C LYS A 438 -4.56 -12.47 -21.85
N GLY A 439 -3.97 -11.90 -20.81
CA GLY A 439 -4.69 -11.53 -19.58
C GLY A 439 -4.71 -12.61 -18.51
N VAL A 440 -4.27 -13.85 -18.81
CA VAL A 440 -4.09 -14.91 -17.81
C VAL A 440 -2.73 -14.76 -17.12
N ALA A 441 -2.71 -14.88 -15.80
CA ALA A 441 -1.49 -14.89 -14.99
C ALA A 441 -1.60 -15.88 -13.82
N LEU A 442 -0.46 -16.48 -13.48
CA LEU A 442 -0.27 -17.31 -12.29
C LEU A 442 0.51 -16.51 -11.25
N GLN A 443 0.11 -16.64 -9.98
CA GLN A 443 0.87 -16.12 -8.86
C GLN A 443 0.94 -17.16 -7.74
N TYR A 444 2.14 -17.39 -7.23
CA TYR A 444 2.38 -18.20 -6.05
C TYR A 444 3.08 -17.36 -4.99
N ILE A 445 2.61 -17.43 -3.76
CA ILE A 445 3.20 -16.79 -2.59
C ILE A 445 3.39 -17.84 -1.51
N LEU A 446 4.64 -18.05 -1.08
CA LEU A 446 4.97 -18.83 0.12
C LEU A 446 5.42 -17.88 1.22
N ILE A 447 4.93 -18.11 2.43
CA ILE A 447 5.21 -17.31 3.60
C ILE A 447 5.58 -18.26 4.74
N ASN A 448 6.74 -18.08 5.34
CA ASN A 448 7.09 -18.76 6.59
C ASN A 448 7.29 -17.70 7.66
N TYR A 449 6.64 -17.86 8.79
CA TYR A 449 6.73 -16.98 9.94
C TYR A 449 7.12 -17.77 11.18
N ASP A 450 8.18 -17.32 11.82
CA ASP A 450 8.74 -17.91 13.04
C ASP A 450 8.80 -16.85 14.13
N VAL A 451 8.39 -17.17 15.35
CA VAL A 451 8.44 -16.28 16.51
C VAL A 451 8.84 -17.05 17.76
N LYS A 452 9.79 -16.52 18.53
CA LYS A 452 10.32 -17.21 19.72
C LYS A 452 9.23 -17.55 20.74
N TYR A 453 8.29 -16.63 20.96
CA TYR A 453 7.10 -16.85 21.78
C TYR A 453 5.85 -16.41 21.01
N GLY A 454 5.15 -17.37 20.43
CA GLY A 454 3.94 -17.13 19.65
C GLY A 454 3.54 -18.39 18.87
N ASN A 455 2.94 -18.20 17.70
CA ASN A 455 2.47 -19.28 16.85
C ASN A 455 3.12 -19.19 15.48
N ASP A 456 4.06 -20.08 15.23
CA ASP A 456 4.72 -20.22 13.94
C ASP A 456 3.73 -20.75 12.90
N PHE A 457 3.87 -20.31 11.66
CA PHE A 457 3.03 -20.78 10.58
C PHE A 457 3.72 -20.75 9.21
N THR A 458 3.28 -21.66 8.35
CA THR A 458 3.53 -21.62 6.92
C THR A 458 2.24 -21.29 6.20
N GLU A 459 2.24 -20.34 5.27
CA GLU A 459 1.08 -19.99 4.45
C GLU A 459 1.42 -20.07 2.97
N ASN A 460 0.61 -20.82 2.20
CA ASN A 460 0.66 -20.78 0.74
C ASN A 460 -0.52 -20.00 0.20
N ARG A 461 -0.25 -19.26 -0.88
CA ARG A 461 -1.28 -18.64 -1.71
C ARG A 461 -1.00 -18.98 -3.16
N PHE A 462 -1.98 -19.52 -3.85
CA PHE A 462 -1.92 -19.80 -5.28
C PHE A 462 -3.11 -19.15 -5.98
N PHE A 463 -2.81 -18.38 -7.02
CA PHE A 463 -3.80 -17.64 -7.78
C PHE A 463 -3.69 -17.93 -9.27
N VAL A 464 -4.85 -18.16 -9.88
CA VAL A 464 -5.02 -18.07 -11.34
C VAL A 464 -5.90 -16.85 -11.61
N ASN A 465 -5.31 -15.83 -12.21
CA ASN A 465 -5.98 -14.57 -12.52
C ASN A 465 -6.24 -14.46 -14.01
N TYR A 466 -7.41 -13.95 -14.38
CA TYR A 466 -7.68 -13.45 -15.72
C TYR A 466 -8.12 -12.00 -15.62
N THR A 467 -7.57 -11.12 -16.45
CA THR A 467 -7.98 -9.71 -16.55
C THR A 467 -8.18 -9.31 -18.00
N LYS A 468 -9.34 -8.74 -18.29
CA LYS A 468 -9.64 -8.11 -19.58
C LYS A 468 -10.09 -6.67 -19.35
N LYS A 469 -9.43 -5.74 -20.04
CA LYS A 469 -9.88 -4.35 -20.18
C LYS A 469 -10.46 -4.18 -21.58
N PHE A 470 -11.59 -3.48 -21.71
CA PHE A 470 -12.26 -3.26 -22.99
C PHE A 470 -13.14 -2.01 -22.97
#